data_AF-A0A9Q0X6S2-F1
#
_entry.id   AF-A0A9Q0X6S2-F1
#
_cell.length_a   1.000
_cell.length_b   1.000
_cell.length_c   1.000
_cell.angle_alpha   90.00
_cell.angle_beta   90.00
_cell.angle_gamma   90.00
#
_symmetry.space_group_name_H-M   'P 1'
#
loop_
_entity.id
_entity.type
_entity.pdbx_description
1 polymer ?
#
loop_
_entity_poly.entity_id
_entity_poly.type
_entity_poly.pdbx_seq_one_letter_code
_entity_poly.pdbx_strand_id
1 'polypeptide(L)'
;MLQLLQKLSISAVGKREKLLRVIKNPVTQHLPLKSRKIGFSHSSDKLVEMEKYVAGVGGDTDLVFVVGAMSHGKIDCDYIDDFISVSEYPLSAAWCIARICEAVSKKWRVL
;
A
#
# COMPACT_ATOMS: atom_id res chain seq x y z
N MET A 1 -16.66 -8.13 7.18
CA MET A 1 -16.42 -8.51 5.77
C MET A 1 -17.62 -9.14 5.07
N LEU A 2 -18.39 -10.07 5.70
CA LEU A 2 -19.53 -10.77 5.06
C LEU A 2 -20.50 -9.85 4.30
N GLN A 3 -20.98 -8.78 4.96
CA GLN A 3 -21.92 -7.85 4.34
C GLN A 3 -21.38 -7.19 3.07
N LEU A 4 -20.08 -6.84 3.05
CA LEU A 4 -19.45 -6.21 1.89
C LEU A 4 -19.43 -7.18 0.69
N LEU A 5 -19.16 -8.45 0.92
CA LEU A 5 -19.12 -9.46 -0.15
C LEU A 5 -20.51 -9.81 -0.68
N GLN A 6 -21.52 -9.87 0.18
CA GLN A 6 -22.90 -10.18 -0.25
C GLN A 6 -23.58 -9.01 -0.96
N LYS A 7 -23.39 -7.78 -0.47
CA LYS A 7 -24.08 -6.58 -0.99
C LYS A 7 -23.21 -5.76 -1.93
N LEU A 8 -21.95 -6.14 -2.13
CA LEU A 8 -20.93 -5.43 -2.90
C LEU A 8 -20.64 -3.99 -2.43
N SER A 9 -21.28 -3.53 -1.35
CA SER A 9 -21.08 -2.20 -0.77
C SER A 9 -21.61 -2.10 0.66
N ILE A 10 -21.08 -1.15 1.42
CA ILE A 10 -21.54 -0.73 2.75
C ILE A 10 -21.70 0.79 2.75
N SER A 11 -22.86 1.28 3.20
CA SER A 11 -23.17 2.71 3.27
C SER A 11 -23.20 3.23 4.71
N ALA A 12 -22.93 4.52 4.88
CA ALA A 12 -23.02 5.19 6.18
C ALA A 12 -24.47 5.23 6.70
N VAL A 13 -24.64 5.26 8.03
CA VAL A 13 -25.96 5.38 8.65
C VAL A 13 -26.54 6.76 8.34
N GLY A 14 -27.78 6.81 7.86
CA GLY A 14 -28.49 8.06 7.57
C GLY A 14 -27.99 8.83 6.34
N LYS A 15 -26.96 8.35 5.63
CA LYS A 15 -26.45 8.96 4.39
C LYS A 15 -26.41 7.91 3.27
N ARG A 16 -26.57 8.35 2.01
CA ARG A 16 -26.43 7.48 0.82
C ARG A 16 -24.98 7.23 0.42
N GLU A 17 -24.02 7.75 1.17
CA GLU A 17 -22.58 7.63 0.90
C GLU A 17 -22.08 6.20 1.15
N LYS A 18 -21.33 5.65 0.18
CA LYS A 18 -20.73 4.32 0.27
C LYS A 18 -19.35 4.43 0.91
N LEU A 19 -19.16 3.80 2.08
CA LEU A 19 -17.89 3.76 2.80
C LEU A 19 -16.96 2.69 2.24
N LEU A 20 -17.51 1.54 1.83
CA LEU A 20 -16.78 0.44 1.19
C LEU A 20 -17.56 -0.06 -0.02
N ARG A 21 -16.86 -0.40 -1.09
CA ARG A 21 -17.45 -0.90 -2.34
C ARG A 21 -16.50 -1.86 -3.04
N VAL A 22 -17.02 -2.98 -3.53
CA VAL A 22 -16.29 -3.87 -4.43
C VAL A 22 -16.21 -3.21 -5.80
N ILE A 23 -15.00 -3.10 -6.36
CA ILE A 23 -14.71 -2.46 -7.65
C ILE A 23 -14.17 -3.47 -8.66
N LYS A 24 -14.25 -3.13 -9.94
CA LYS A 24 -13.74 -4.00 -11.02
C LYS A 24 -12.22 -3.96 -11.08
N ASN A 25 -11.63 -5.13 -11.32
CA ASN A 25 -10.22 -5.27 -11.68
C ASN A 25 -9.95 -4.78 -13.11
N PRO A 26 -8.70 -4.41 -13.45
CA PRO A 26 -7.52 -4.38 -12.59
C PRO A 26 -7.46 -3.15 -11.66
N VAL A 27 -6.78 -3.29 -10.51
CA VAL A 27 -6.64 -2.20 -9.52
C VAL A 27 -5.98 -0.95 -10.10
N THR A 28 -5.11 -1.12 -11.10
CA THR A 28 -4.38 -0.05 -11.79
C THR A 28 -5.28 1.00 -12.43
N GLN A 29 -6.52 0.67 -12.79
CA GLN A 29 -7.50 1.62 -13.32
C GLN A 29 -7.95 2.68 -12.29
N HIS A 30 -7.74 2.41 -11.01
CA HIS A 30 -8.17 3.26 -9.90
C HIS A 30 -6.99 3.94 -9.18
N LEU A 31 -5.77 3.61 -9.58
CA LEU A 31 -4.56 4.24 -9.03
C LEU A 31 -4.26 5.56 -9.76
N PRO A 32 -3.58 6.53 -9.11
CA PRO A 32 -3.17 7.76 -9.77
C PRO A 32 -2.24 7.49 -10.97
N LEU A 33 -2.37 8.29 -12.04
CA LEU A 33 -1.61 8.11 -13.27
C LEU A 33 -0.09 8.21 -13.05
N LYS A 34 0.34 9.22 -12.29
CA LYS A 34 1.75 9.46 -11.93
C LYS A 34 2.11 8.81 -10.59
N SER A 35 1.74 7.55 -10.41
CA SER A 35 2.09 6.80 -9.20
C SER A 35 3.27 5.87 -9.40
N ARG A 36 4.13 5.79 -8.39
CA ARG A 36 5.17 4.77 -8.25
C ARG A 36 4.63 3.61 -7.40
N LYS A 37 4.61 2.41 -7.95
CA LYS A 37 4.05 1.20 -7.33
C LYS A 37 5.19 0.37 -6.74
N ILE A 38 5.19 0.23 -5.43
CA ILE A 38 6.32 -0.31 -4.67
C ILE A 38 5.87 -1.56 -3.93
N GLY A 39 6.48 -2.69 -4.24
CA GLY A 39 6.24 -3.96 -3.59
C GLY A 39 7.16 -4.15 -2.39
N PHE A 40 6.63 -4.76 -1.33
CA PHE A 40 7.43 -5.17 -0.18
C PHE A 40 7.85 -6.64 -0.31
N SER A 41 9.14 -6.90 -0.19
CA SER A 41 9.65 -8.26 -0.18
C SER A 41 10.87 -8.37 0.74
N HIS A 42 10.78 -9.25 1.72
CA HIS A 42 11.91 -9.55 2.60
C HIS A 42 13.10 -10.15 1.83
N SER A 43 12.83 -10.89 0.74
CA SER A 43 13.88 -11.46 -0.11
C SER A 43 14.38 -10.50 -1.20
N SER A 44 14.01 -9.22 -1.15
CA SER A 44 14.62 -8.21 -2.03
C SER A 44 16.01 -7.85 -1.51
N ASP A 45 17.01 -7.85 -2.39
CA ASP A 45 18.37 -7.39 -2.10
C ASP A 45 18.43 -5.89 -1.82
N LYS A 46 17.36 -5.16 -2.13
CA LYS A 46 17.27 -3.71 -1.97
C LYS A 46 16.77 -3.34 -0.58
N LEU A 47 17.67 -3.42 0.41
CA LEU A 47 17.42 -2.89 1.75
C LEU A 47 17.41 -1.36 1.72
N VAL A 48 16.30 -0.76 2.12
CA VAL A 48 16.12 0.70 2.11
C VAL A 48 15.69 1.23 3.47
N GLU A 49 16.23 2.38 3.81
CA GLU A 49 15.71 3.20 4.90
C GLU A 49 14.45 3.91 4.42
N MET A 50 13.30 3.56 5.00
CA MET A 50 11.99 3.98 4.49
C MET A 50 11.83 5.50 4.41
N GLU A 51 12.37 6.23 5.39
CA GLU A 51 12.31 7.70 5.44
C GLU A 51 13.06 8.35 4.27
N LYS A 52 14.29 7.90 4.01
CA LYS A 52 15.10 8.37 2.88
C LYS A 52 14.46 7.99 1.55
N TYR A 53 13.92 6.77 1.46
CA TYR A 53 13.24 6.30 0.27
C TYR A 53 12.05 7.18 -0.10
N VAL A 54 11.18 7.46 0.88
CA VAL A 54 9.97 8.29 0.68
C VAL A 54 10.34 9.75 0.42
N ALA A 55 11.34 10.30 1.12
CA ALA A 55 11.85 11.65 0.91
C ALA A 55 12.47 11.87 -0.48
N GLY A 56 13.13 10.84 -1.03
CA GLY A 56 13.74 10.89 -2.37
C GLY A 56 12.73 10.89 -3.52
N VAL A 57 11.46 10.60 -3.27
CA VAL A 57 10.41 10.68 -4.29
C VAL A 57 9.91 12.11 -4.43
N GLY A 58 9.95 12.66 -5.64
CA GLY A 58 9.50 14.01 -5.95
C GLY A 58 8.04 14.25 -5.55
N GLY A 59 7.70 15.52 -5.27
CA GLY A 59 6.35 15.90 -4.82
C GLY A 59 5.24 15.73 -5.87
N ASP A 60 5.59 15.63 -7.16
CA ASP A 60 4.65 15.40 -8.28
C ASP A 60 4.42 13.91 -8.58
N THR A 61 4.92 13.01 -7.73
CA THR A 61 4.76 11.56 -7.89
C THR A 61 4.03 10.96 -6.70
N ASP A 62 2.90 10.32 -6.96
CA ASP A 62 2.12 9.62 -5.96
C ASP A 62 2.81 8.30 -5.58
N LEU A 63 2.62 7.87 -4.33
CA LEU A 63 3.18 6.64 -3.80
C LEU A 63 2.08 5.60 -3.62
N VAL A 64 2.26 4.44 -4.24
CA VAL A 64 1.39 3.27 -4.05
C VAL A 64 2.24 2.15 -3.47
N PHE A 65 1.89 1.68 -2.29
CA PHE A 65 2.58 0.59 -1.63
C PHE A 65 1.74 -0.70 -1.70
N VAL A 66 2.35 -1.78 -2.17
CA VAL A 66 1.75 -3.11 -2.25
C VAL A 66 2.32 -3.96 -1.14
N VAL A 67 1.48 -4.27 -0.16
CA VAL A 67 1.82 -5.06 1.02
C VAL A 67 1.03 -6.37 0.99
N GLY A 68 1.73 -7.49 1.17
CA GLY A 68 1.11 -8.81 1.20
C GLY A 68 0.32 -9.02 2.50
N ALA A 69 -1.00 -9.11 2.41
CA ALA A 69 -1.87 -9.46 3.53
C ALA A 69 -2.09 -10.98 3.62
N MET A 70 -1.00 -11.74 3.72
CA MET A 70 -0.97 -13.21 3.74
C MET A 70 -0.07 -13.73 4.85
N SER A 71 -0.29 -14.96 5.33
CA SER A 71 0.55 -15.61 6.34
C SER A 71 1.90 -16.06 5.78
N HIS A 72 1.89 -16.67 4.59
CA HIS A 72 3.06 -17.08 3.84
C HIS A 72 2.81 -16.85 2.35
N GLY A 73 3.87 -16.54 1.61
CA GLY A 73 3.83 -16.33 0.17
C GLY A 73 4.71 -15.17 -0.28
N LYS A 74 4.72 -14.93 -1.59
CA LYS A 74 5.41 -13.79 -2.21
C LYS A 74 4.38 -12.98 -2.99
N ILE A 75 4.52 -11.66 -2.94
CA ILE A 75 3.70 -10.77 -3.76
C ILE A 75 4.09 -11.00 -5.22
N ASP A 76 3.11 -11.37 -6.03
CA ASP A 76 3.26 -11.56 -7.47
C ASP A 76 2.20 -10.70 -8.17
N CYS A 77 2.61 -9.52 -8.62
CA CYS A 77 1.76 -8.54 -9.28
C CYS A 77 2.57 -7.87 -10.40
N ASP A 78 1.98 -7.81 -11.59
CA ASP A 78 2.57 -7.28 -12.82
C ASP A 78 2.72 -5.75 -12.84
N TYR A 79 1.98 -5.04 -11.99
CA TYR A 79 1.97 -3.58 -11.92
C TYR A 79 2.96 -2.99 -10.90
N ILE A 80 3.79 -3.81 -10.25
CA ILE A 80 4.80 -3.34 -9.30
C ILE A 80 6.05 -2.91 -10.07
N ASP A 81 6.51 -1.69 -9.82
CA ASP A 81 7.69 -1.13 -10.49
C ASP A 81 9.00 -1.58 -9.82
N ASP A 82 8.99 -1.77 -8.50
CA ASP A 82 10.19 -2.02 -7.70
C ASP A 82 9.85 -2.81 -6.43
N PHE A 83 10.74 -3.72 -6.02
CA PHE A 83 10.63 -4.46 -4.77
C PHE A 83 11.69 -4.00 -3.78
N ILE A 84 11.25 -3.58 -2.60
CA ILE A 84 12.15 -3.14 -1.52
C ILE A 84 12.01 -4.03 -0.29
N SER A 85 13.11 -4.11 0.47
CA SER A 85 13.12 -4.62 1.84
C SER A 85 13.34 -3.45 2.80
N VAL A 86 12.59 -3.40 3.89
CA VAL A 86 12.74 -2.35 4.93
C VAL A 86 13.37 -2.88 6.22
N SER A 87 13.74 -4.16 6.23
CA SER A 87 14.28 -4.85 7.40
C SER A 87 15.00 -6.12 6.95
N GLU A 88 16.15 -6.40 7.57
CA GLU A 88 16.88 -7.67 7.43
C GLU A 88 16.13 -8.86 8.05
N TYR A 89 15.11 -8.59 8.87
CA TYR A 89 14.24 -9.59 9.47
C TYR A 89 12.87 -9.61 8.78
N PRO A 90 12.22 -10.79 8.69
CA PRO A 90 10.85 -10.88 8.21
C PRO A 90 9.91 -10.11 9.13
N LEU A 91 9.07 -9.27 8.55
CA LEU A 91 8.13 -8.42 9.27
C LEU A 91 6.69 -8.86 8.99
N SER A 92 5.82 -8.64 9.97
CA SER A 92 4.38 -8.73 9.74
C SER A 92 3.90 -7.61 8.82
N ALA A 93 2.84 -7.86 8.06
CA ALA A 93 2.23 -6.84 7.20
C ALA A 93 1.84 -5.57 7.97
N ALA A 94 1.36 -5.74 9.21
CA ALA A 94 0.99 -4.61 10.08
C ALA A 94 2.20 -3.73 10.43
N TRP A 95 3.36 -4.35 10.70
CA TRP A 95 4.59 -3.61 11.00
C TRP A 95 5.13 -2.88 9.77
N CYS A 96 5.05 -3.50 8.58
CA CYS A 96 5.37 -2.84 7.32
C CYS A 96 4.49 -1.60 7.11
N ILE A 97 3.17 -1.72 7.31
CA ILE A 97 2.23 -0.59 7.20
C ILE A 97 2.57 0.51 8.20
N ALA A 98 2.90 0.18 9.44
CA ALA A 98 3.30 1.16 10.44
C ALA A 98 4.55 1.95 10.01
N ARG A 99 5.57 1.28 9.46
CA ARG A 99 6.79 1.92 8.94
C ARG A 99 6.51 2.81 7.73
N ILE A 100 5.60 2.39 6.84
CA ILE A 100 5.15 3.21 5.71
C ILE A 100 4.48 4.48 6.23
N CYS A 101 3.49 4.36 7.13
CA CYS A 101 2.76 5.49 7.66
C CYS A 101 3.68 6.48 8.39
N GLU A 102 4.63 6.00 9.19
CA GLU A 102 5.60 6.84 9.89
C GLU A 102 6.52 7.60 8.91
N ALA A 103 7.05 6.94 7.88
CA ALA A 103 7.92 7.60 6.91
C ALA A 103 7.16 8.66 6.11
N VAL A 104 5.92 8.36 5.72
CA VAL A 104 5.05 9.27 4.97
C VAL A 104 4.60 10.46 5.84
N SER A 105 4.26 10.23 7.11
CA SER A 105 3.87 11.30 8.03
C SER A 105 5.02 12.30 8.24
N LYS A 106 6.26 11.80 8.41
CA LYS A 106 7.47 12.64 8.48
C LYS A 106 7.68 13.47 7.22
N LYS A 107 7.53 12.87 6.03
CA LYS A 107 7.66 13.59 4.74
C LYS A 107 6.66 14.75 4.62
N TRP A 108 5.40 14.52 5.02
CA TRP A 108 4.34 15.52 4.91
C TRP A 108 4.16 16.40 6.15
N ARG A 109 5.05 16.29 7.15
CA ARG A 109 4.99 17.04 8.41
C ARG A 109 3.65 16.86 9.14
N VAL A 110 3.10 15.65 9.08
CA VAL A 110 1.97 15.22 9.91
C VAL A 110 2.56 14.66 11.21
N LEU A 111 2.43 15.44 12.29
CA LEU A 111 3.01 15.16 13.62
C LEU A 111 2.05 14.37 14.51
#